data_AF-A0A831JJ30-F1
#
_entry.id   AF-A0A831JJ30-F1
#
_cell.length_a   1.000
_cell.length_b   1.000
_cell.length_c   1.000
_cell.angle_alpha   90.00
_cell.angle_beta   90.00
_cell.angle_gamma   90.00
#
_symmetry.space_group_name_H-M   'P 1'
#
loop_
_entity.id
_entity.type
_entity.pdbx_description
1 polymer ?
#
loop_
_entity_poly.entity_id
_entity_poly.type
_entity_poly.pdbx_seq_one_letter_code
_entity_poly.pdbx_strand_id
1 'polypeptide(L)' 'PVDDCEKFCAWCLSDFNYEGETVMMAPASGFYTTPGGGKNEVRVAYVLKKEDLVRALFILRKALEAYPGRVDE' A
#
# COMPACT_ATOMS: atom_id res chain seq x y z
N PRO A 1 -4.99 -8.20 -3.80
CA PRO A 1 -3.70 -8.25 -4.54
C PRO A 1 -2.43 -8.42 -3.67
N VAL A 2 -2.50 -8.34 -2.34
CA VAL A 2 -1.34 -8.60 -1.44
C VAL A 2 -1.68 -9.68 -0.41
N ASP A 3 -0.68 -10.44 0.02
CA ASP A 3 -0.81 -11.48 1.05
C ASP A 3 -1.02 -10.91 2.46
N ASP A 4 -0.38 -9.78 2.76
CA ASP A 4 -0.37 -9.11 4.05
C ASP A 4 -0.09 -7.60 3.89
N CYS A 5 -1.04 -6.77 4.31
CA CYS A 5 -0.96 -5.32 4.17
C CYS A 5 0.07 -4.67 5.09
N GLU A 6 0.41 -5.27 6.25
CA GLU A 6 1.43 -4.72 7.15
C GLU A 6 2.81 -4.87 6.52
N LYS A 7 3.09 -6.06 5.98
CA LYS A 7 4.33 -6.32 5.25
C LYS A 7 4.45 -5.45 4.01
N PHE A 8 3.38 -5.32 3.23
CA PHE A 8 3.37 -4.48 2.04
C PHE A 8 3.64 -3.00 2.39
N CYS A 9 2.96 -2.44 3.38
CA CYS A 9 3.17 -1.06 3.81
C CYS A 9 4.59 -0.82 4.33
N ALA A 10 5.16 -1.75 5.09
CA ALA A 10 6.55 -1.65 5.55
C ALA A 10 7.53 -1.70 4.38
N TRP A 11 7.37 -2.68 3.48
CA TRP A 11 8.20 -2.86 2.29
C TRP A 11 8.19 -1.64 1.36
N CYS A 12 7.03 -1.00 1.20
CA CYS A 12 6.93 0.26 0.45
C CYS A 12 7.90 1.33 0.96
N LEU A 13 8.15 1.39 2.27
CA LEU A 13 9.02 2.40 2.88
C LEU A 13 10.48 1.97 2.96
N SER A 14 10.76 0.67 3.10
CA SER A 14 12.12 0.16 3.29
C SER A 14 12.83 -0.21 1.99
N ASP A 15 12.13 -0.86 1.06
CA ASP A 15 12.75 -1.58 -0.06
C ASP A 15 12.23 -1.12 -1.43
N PHE A 16 11.07 -0.47 -1.48
CA PHE A 16 10.49 0.02 -2.72
C PHE A 16 10.89 1.46 -3.01
N ASN A 17 11.37 1.69 -4.23
CA ASN A 17 11.60 3.01 -4.77
C ASN A 17 11.28 3.00 -6.26
N TYR A 18 10.44 3.92 -6.70
CA TYR A 18 10.15 4.14 -8.11
C TYR A 18 10.50 5.58 -8.47
N GLU A 19 11.55 5.76 -9.27
CA GLU A 19 12.03 7.08 -9.72
C GLU A 19 12.31 8.06 -8.56
N GLY A 20 12.79 7.57 -7.42
CA GLY A 20 13.04 8.38 -6.22
C GLY A 20 11.83 8.55 -5.30
N GLU A 21 10.67 7.99 -5.64
CA GLU A 21 9.43 8.16 -4.90
C GLU A 21 8.89 6.84 -4.34
N THR A 22 8.07 6.94 -3.29
CA THR A 22 7.30 5.84 -2.71
C THR A 22 5.98 6.36 -2.12
N VAL A 23 5.13 5.45 -1.62
CA VAL A 23 3.86 5.77 -0.96
C VAL A 23 3.81 5.21 0.46
N MET A 24 3.28 6.02 1.38
CA MET A 24 2.94 5.60 2.74
C MET A 24 1.43 5.37 2.83
N MET A 25 1.03 4.25 3.43
CA MET A 25 -0.38 3.89 3.65
C MET A 25 -0.58 3.37 5.08
N ALA A 26 -1.83 3.39 5.54
CA ALA A 26 -2.20 2.78 6.83
C ALA A 26 -2.74 1.37 6.60
N PRO A 27 -2.10 0.32 7.16
CA PRO A 27 -2.65 -1.04 7.18
C PRO A 27 -4.04 -1.07 7.82
N ALA A 28 -4.99 -1.79 7.22
CA ALA A 28 -6.35 -1.85 7.75
C ALA A 28 -6.48 -2.77 8.97
N SER A 29 -5.54 -3.70 9.19
CA SER A 29 -5.53 -4.64 10.32
C SER A 29 -5.77 -3.96 11.68
N GLY A 30 -5.16 -2.78 11.90
CA GLY A 30 -5.32 -1.99 13.13
C GLY A 30 -6.71 -1.36 13.33
N PHE A 31 -7.60 -1.43 12.34
CA PHE A 31 -8.97 -0.88 12.41
C PHE A 31 -10.03 -1.93 12.75
N TYR A 32 -9.68 -3.21 12.74
CA TYR A 32 -10.59 -4.31 13.05
C TYR A 32 -10.31 -4.86 14.44
N THR A 33 -11.37 -5.15 15.21
CA THR A 33 -11.29 -5.94 16.45
C THR A 33 -11.37 -7.45 16.17
N THR A 34 -11.93 -7.83 15.02
CA THR A 34 -12.02 -9.22 14.58
C THR A 34 -10.63 -9.74 14.20
N PRO A 35 -10.16 -10.86 14.80
CA PRO A 35 -8.88 -11.45 14.44
C PRO A 35 -8.78 -11.76 12.94
N GLY A 36 -7.71 -11.31 12.30
CA GLY A 36 -7.48 -11.48 10.87
C GLY A 36 -8.26 -10.53 9.95
N GLY A 37 -9.12 -9.66 10.50
CA GLY A 37 -9.82 -8.63 9.73
C GLY A 37 -8.83 -7.64 9.09
N GLY A 38 -9.12 -7.22 7.87
CA GLY A 38 -8.32 -6.22 7.15
C GLY A 38 -6.91 -6.68 6.73
N LYS A 39 -6.59 -7.98 6.82
CA LYS A 39 -5.24 -8.51 6.56
C LYS A 39 -4.67 -8.09 5.19
N ASN A 40 -5.50 -7.96 4.16
CA ASN A 40 -5.12 -7.58 2.80
C ASN A 40 -5.75 -6.24 2.36
N GLU A 41 -6.16 -5.41 3.32
CA GLU A 41 -6.81 -4.12 3.09
C GLU A 41 -5.92 -2.97 3.59
N VAL A 42 -6.05 -1.79 2.98
CA VAL A 42 -5.37 -0.56 3.40
C VAL A 42 -6.31 0.62 3.36
N ARG A 43 -6.01 1.67 4.13
CA ARG A 43 -6.74 2.94 4.11
C ARG A 43 -5.92 4.03 3.42
N VAL A 44 -6.54 4.70 2.44
CA VAL A 44 -5.97 5.87 1.74
C VAL A 44 -6.71 7.14 2.16
N ALA A 45 -5.95 8.19 2.49
CA ALA A 45 -6.50 9.50 2.87
C ALA A 45 -6.44 10.48 1.70
N TYR A 46 -7.57 11.12 1.39
CA TYR A 46 -7.67 12.16 0.36
C TYR A 46 -7.26 13.53 0.94
N VAL A 47 -5.96 13.73 1.11
CA VAL A 47 -5.39 14.92 1.79
C VAL A 47 -4.30 15.64 0.99
N LEU A 48 -4.04 15.18 -0.24
CA LEU A 48 -3.09 15.81 -1.17
C LEU A 48 -3.82 16.57 -2.27
N LYS A 49 -3.09 17.39 -3.02
CA LYS A 49 -3.61 17.98 -4.26
C LYS A 49 -3.93 16.88 -5.26
N LYS A 50 -4.82 17.18 -6.21
CA LYS A 50 -5.30 16.18 -7.18
C LYS A 50 -4.16 15.56 -7.98
N GLU A 51 -3.20 16.38 -8.39
CA GLU A 51 -2.05 15.96 -9.20
C GLU A 51 -1.15 15.00 -8.41
N ASP A 52 -0.89 15.32 -7.14
CA ASP A 52 -0.11 14.49 -6.22
C ASP A 52 -0.83 13.15 -5.94
N LEU A 53 -2.16 13.16 -5.79
CA LEU A 53 -2.96 11.94 -5.65
C LEU A 53 -2.85 11.03 -6.88
N VAL A 54 -2.92 11.61 -8.08
CA VAL A 54 -2.78 10.83 -9.33
C VAL A 54 -1.39 10.19 -9.41
N ARG A 55 -0.33 10.93 -9.05
CA ARG A 55 1.04 10.39 -9.01
C ARG A 55 1.19 9.31 -7.94
N ALA A 56 0.66 9.51 -6.74
CA ALA A 56 0.68 8.52 -5.67
C ALA A 56 -0.02 7.22 -6.08
N LEU A 57 -1.19 7.29 -6.74
CA LEU A 57 -1.87 6.10 -7.26
C LEU A 57 -1.08 5.38 -8.36
N PHE A 58 -0.36 6.12 -9.20
CA PHE A 58 0.54 5.53 -10.19
C PHE A 58 1.70 4.79 -9.52
N ILE A 59 2.36 5.40 -8.54
CA ILE A 59 3.43 4.77 -7.76
C ILE A 59 2.90 3.54 -7.02
N LEU A 60 1.71 3.62 -6.42
CA LEU A 60 1.06 2.49 -5.76
C LEU A 60 0.82 1.32 -6.72
N ARG A 61 0.39 1.59 -7.96
CA ARG A 61 0.26 0.54 -8.98
C ARG A 61 1.61 -0.14 -9.23
N LYS A 62 2.69 0.63 -9.36
CA LYS A 62 4.05 0.09 -9.53
C LYS A 62 4.53 -0.72 -8.33
N ALA A 63 4.21 -0.28 -7.11
CA ALA A 63 4.49 -1.02 -5.89
C ALA A 63 3.77 -2.37 -5.89
N LEU A 64 2.48 -2.38 -6.21
CA LEU A 64 1.68 -3.61 -6.30
C LEU A 64 2.18 -4.56 -7.38
N GLU A 65 2.65 -4.03 -8.53
CA GLU A 65 3.22 -4.84 -9.60
C GLU A 65 4.52 -5.56 -9.18
N ALA A 66 5.36 -4.89 -8.38
CA ALA A 66 6.69 -5.35 -8.00
C ALA A 66 6.77 -6.10 -6.66
N TYR A 67 5.72 -6.01 -5.83
CA TYR A 67 5.75 -6.57 -4.48
C TYR A 67 5.93 -8.10 -4.49
N PRO A 68 6.94 -8.67 -3.79
CA PRO A 68 7.19 -10.10 -3.78
C PRO A 68 6.05 -10.95 -3.19
N GLY A 69 5.26 -10.38 -2.27
CA GLY A 69 4.08 -11.02 -1.68
C GLY A 69 2.78 -10.75 -2.45
N ARG A 70 2.88 -10.32 -3.72
CA ARG A 70 1.70 -10.13 -4.57
C ARG A 70 1.00 -11.47 -4.77
N VAL A 71 -0.32 -11.46 -4.63
CA VAL A 71 -1.19 -12.60 -4.95
C VAL A 71 -2.01 -12.25 -6.18
N ASP A 72 -2.12 -13.20 -7.10
CA ASP A 72 -3.04 -13.10 -8.23
C ASP A 72 -4.48 -13.09 -7.72
N GLU A 73 -5.34 -12.28 -8.35
CA GLU A 73 -6.79 -12.34 -8.13
C GLU A 73 -7.40 -13.55 -8.85
#